data_AF-V7EUZ9-F1
#
_entry.id   AF-V7EUZ9-F1
#
_cell.length_a   1.000
_cell.length_b   1.000
_cell.length_c   1.000
_cell.angle_alpha   90.00
_cell.angle_beta   90.00
_cell.angle_gamma   90.00
#
_symmetry.space_group_name_H-M   'P 1'
#
loop_
_entity.id
_entity.type
_entity.pdbx_description
1 polymer ?
#
loop_
_entity_poly.entity_id
_entity_poly.type
_entity_poly.pdbx_seq_one_letter_code
_entity_poly.pdbx_strand_id
1 'polypeptide(L)'
;MDEVVDRVSFSRTHIYRKIANGSFPRPVQLGDHKVAFLEREIEDWIVARLAARDLAEGRAERAERARTVALGKVGTGAAASVAGAAGERSGQ
;
A
#
# COMPACT_ATOMS: atom_id res chain seq x y z
N MET A 1 3.63 -18.47 24.02
CA MET A 1 4.60 -18.31 22.92
C MET A 1 4.27 -19.23 21.75
N ASP A 2 4.02 -20.52 21.97
CA ASP A 2 3.75 -21.49 20.90
C ASP A 2 2.55 -21.10 20.01
N GLU A 3 1.45 -20.67 20.63
CA GLU A 3 0.28 -20.18 19.88
C GLU A 3 0.59 -19.03 18.92
N VAL A 4 1.50 -18.12 19.30
CA VAL A 4 1.92 -17.01 18.43
C VAL A 4 2.78 -17.52 17.28
N VAL A 5 3.66 -18.50 17.55
CA VAL A 5 4.46 -19.17 16.51
C VAL A 5 3.56 -19.82 15.47
N ASP A 6 2.50 -20.50 15.89
CA ASP A 6 1.53 -21.14 15.00
C ASP A 6 0.75 -20.11 14.17
N ARG A 7 0.27 -19.03 14.81
CA ARG A 7 -0.48 -17.95 14.14
C ARG A 7 0.33 -17.17 13.11
N VAL A 8 1.57 -16.79 13.42
CA VAL A 8 2.41 -15.95 12.53
C VAL A 8 3.41 -16.74 11.69
N SER A 9 3.50 -18.07 11.91
CA SER A 9 4.42 -18.99 11.24
C SER A 9 5.89 -18.54 11.28
N PHE A 10 6.29 -17.81 12.33
CA PHE A 10 7.66 -17.35 12.54
C PHE A 10 8.37 -18.19 13.58
N SER A 11 9.65 -18.47 13.35
CA SER A 11 10.47 -19.10 14.39
C SER A 11 10.58 -18.21 15.63
N ARG A 12 10.73 -18.83 16.80
CA ARG A 12 10.89 -18.12 18.08
C ARG A 12 12.01 -17.07 18.03
N THR A 13 13.16 -17.43 17.46
CA THR A 13 14.30 -16.52 17.27
C THR A 13 13.93 -15.30 16.43
N HIS A 14 13.12 -15.49 15.37
CA HIS A 14 12.68 -14.39 14.53
C HIS A 14 11.73 -13.46 15.28
N ILE A 15 10.82 -14.01 16.09
CA ILE A 15 9.92 -13.22 16.92
C ILE A 15 10.72 -12.38 17.92
N TYR A 16 11.69 -12.97 18.63
CA TYR A 16 12.55 -12.22 19.55
C TYR A 16 13.35 -11.11 18.85
N ARG A 17 13.87 -11.37 17.64
CA ARG A 17 14.52 -10.32 16.84
C ARG A 17 13.56 -9.18 16.48
N LYS A 18 12.31 -9.49 16.13
CA LYS A 18 11.32 -8.46 15.82
C LYS A 18 10.88 -7.68 17.06
N ILE A 19 10.79 -8.33 18.22
CA ILE A 19 10.54 -7.67 19.51
C ILE A 19 11.68 -6.71 19.82
N ALA A 20 12.94 -7.14 19.66
CA ALA A 20 14.12 -6.28 19.86
C ALA A 20 14.13 -5.08 18.90
N ASN A 21 13.68 -5.28 17.64
CA ASN A 21 13.56 -4.22 16.64
C ASN A 21 12.29 -3.36 16.81
N GLY A 22 11.52 -3.53 17.89
CA GLY A 22 10.27 -2.79 18.15
C GLY A 22 9.17 -3.00 17.10
N SER A 23 9.28 -4.05 16.27
CA SER A 23 8.43 -4.32 15.11
C SER A 23 7.39 -5.43 15.36
N PHE A 24 7.26 -5.86 16.62
CA PHE A 24 6.35 -6.90 17.07
C PHE A 24 5.82 -6.57 18.47
N PRO A 25 4.60 -7.01 18.84
CA PRO A 25 4.04 -6.78 20.17
C PRO A 25 4.97 -7.24 21.29
N ARG A 26 4.95 -6.51 22.42
CA ARG A 26 5.83 -6.79 23.55
C ARG A 26 5.25 -7.94 24.39
N PRO A 27 6.05 -8.97 24.70
CA PRO A 27 5.60 -10.04 25.59
C PRO A 27 5.42 -9.53 27.02
N VAL A 28 4.40 -10.06 27.70
CA VAL A 28 4.17 -9.88 29.13
C VAL A 28 4.74 -11.09 29.87
N GLN A 29 5.58 -10.84 30.89
CA GLN A 29 6.08 -11.90 31.77
C GLN A 29 4.98 -12.34 32.72
N LEU A 30 4.62 -13.63 32.68
CA LEU A 30 3.66 -14.24 33.61
C LEU A 30 4.36 -14.99 34.75
N GLY A 31 5.64 -15.29 34.59
CA GLY A 31 6.49 -15.92 35.60
C GLY A 31 7.91 -16.14 35.05
N ASP A 32 8.77 -16.75 35.85
CA ASP A 32 10.22 -16.84 35.60
C ASP A 32 10.61 -17.43 34.24
N HIS A 33 9.77 -18.31 33.69
CA HIS A 33 10.03 -18.99 32.41
C HIS A 33 8.87 -18.89 31.41
N LYS A 34 7.83 -18.09 31.71
CA LYS A 34 6.64 -18.00 30.87
C LYS A 34 6.36 -16.57 30.43
N VAL A 35 6.23 -16.41 29.11
CA VAL A 35 5.80 -15.17 28.47
C VAL A 35 4.51 -15.38 27.70
N ALA A 36 3.61 -14.40 27.79
CA ALA A 36 2.38 -14.34 27.01
C ALA A 36 2.33 -13.08 26.16
N PHE A 37 1.45 -13.12 25.18
CA PHE A 37 1.10 -11.98 24.35
C PHE A 37 -0.38 -11.71 24.55
N LEU A 38 -0.76 -10.45 24.50
CA LEU A 38 -2.17 -10.08 24.46
C LEU A 38 -2.72 -10.42 23.08
N GLU A 39 -3.79 -11.20 23.03
CA GLU A 39 -4.40 -11.66 21.78
C GLU A 39 -4.73 -10.50 20.84
N ARG A 40 -5.38 -9.46 21.37
CA ARG A 40 -5.69 -8.22 20.65
C ARG A 40 -4.47 -7.58 19.98
N GLU A 41 -3.30 -7.59 20.64
CA GLU A 41 -2.11 -6.93 20.08
C GLU A 41 -1.53 -7.73 18.90
N ILE A 42 -1.64 -9.06 18.96
CA ILE A 42 -1.24 -9.95 17.86
C ILE A 42 -2.19 -9.77 16.68
N GLU A 43 -3.50 -9.74 16.93
CA GLU A 43 -4.52 -9.51 15.90
C GLU A 43 -4.33 -8.14 15.24
N ASP A 44 -4.22 -7.07 16.02
CA ASP A 44 -3.97 -5.71 15.54
C ASP A 44 -2.68 -5.64 14.72
N TRP A 45 -1.62 -6.33 15.15
CA TRP A 45 -0.36 -6.39 14.40
C TRP A 45 -0.52 -7.11 13.04
N ILE A 46 -1.29 -8.21 12.98
CA ILE A 46 -1.60 -8.91 11.74
C ILE A 46 -2.40 -8.00 10.80
N VAL A 47 -3.45 -7.37 11.30
CA VAL A 47 -4.31 -6.43 10.54
C VAL A 47 -3.50 -5.25 10.02
N ALA A 48 -2.64 -4.66 10.84
CA ALA A 48 -1.77 -3.56 10.41
C ALA A 48 -0.81 -3.98 9.27
N ARG A 49 -0.31 -5.23 9.29
CA ARG A 49 0.55 -5.78 8.22
C ARG A 49 -0.23 -6.00 6.93
N LEU A 50 -1.46 -6.52 7.01
CA LEU A 50 -2.38 -6.64 5.88
C LEU A 50 -2.68 -5.27 5.28
N ALA A 51 -3.10 -4.30 6.09
CA ALA A 51 -3.38 -2.94 5.64
C ALA A 51 -2.14 -2.27 5.02
N ALA A 52 -0.95 -2.47 5.58
CA ALA A 52 0.29 -1.94 5.02
C ALA A 52 0.66 -2.59 3.67
N ARG A 53 0.42 -3.89 3.50
CA ARG A 53 0.57 -4.59 2.22
C ARG A 53 -0.42 -4.05 1.21
N ASP A 54 -1.70 -4.01 1.55
CA ASP A 54 -2.77 -3.58 0.64
C ASP A 54 -2.60 -2.11 0.26
N LEU A 55 -2.15 -1.27 1.21
CA LEU A 55 -1.79 0.11 0.91
C LEU A 55 -0.60 0.15 -0.06
N ALA A 56 0.45 -0.65 0.16
CA ALA A 56 1.62 -0.73 -0.72
C ALA A 56 1.27 -1.20 -2.15
N GLU A 57 0.48 -2.25 -2.25
CA GLU A 57 -0.06 -2.77 -3.51
C GLU A 57 -0.96 -1.73 -4.18
N GLY A 58 -1.81 -1.02 -3.43
CA GLY A 58 -2.62 0.07 -3.94
C GLY A 58 -1.81 1.27 -4.45
N ARG A 59 -0.63 1.58 -3.86
CA ARG A 59 0.28 2.59 -4.44
C ARG A 59 0.93 2.05 -5.71
N ALA A 60 1.33 0.78 -5.75
CA ALA A 60 1.91 0.14 -6.94
C ALA A 60 0.90 0.10 -8.09
N GLU A 61 -0.35 -0.26 -7.83
CA GLU A 61 -1.44 -0.32 -8.80
C GLU A 61 -1.88 1.09 -9.25
N ARG A 62 -1.90 2.09 -8.34
CA ARG A 62 -2.10 3.50 -8.72
C ARG A 62 -0.92 4.07 -9.50
N ALA A 63 0.31 3.74 -9.14
CA ALA A 63 1.51 4.09 -9.90
C ALA A 63 1.50 3.42 -11.28
N GLU A 64 0.95 2.21 -11.37
CA GLU A 64 0.75 1.45 -12.61
C GLU A 64 -0.33 2.06 -13.51
N ARG A 65 -1.44 2.49 -12.94
CA ARG A 65 -2.45 3.24 -13.69
C ARG A 65 -1.92 4.61 -14.12
N ALA A 66 -1.18 5.31 -13.25
CA ALA A 66 -0.56 6.60 -13.57
C ALA A 66 0.49 6.48 -14.68
N ARG A 67 1.33 5.44 -14.68
CA ARG A 67 2.31 5.20 -15.77
C ARG A 67 1.64 4.89 -17.10
N THR A 68 0.57 4.09 -17.10
CA THR A 68 -0.19 3.77 -18.33
C THR A 68 -0.86 5.03 -18.90
N VAL A 69 -1.44 5.87 -18.04
CA VAL A 69 -2.03 7.15 -18.44
C VAL A 69 -0.96 8.15 -18.91
N ALA A 70 0.22 8.17 -18.30
CA ALA A 70 1.33 9.03 -18.72
C ALA A 70 1.92 8.61 -20.07
N LEU A 71 2.06 7.31 -20.32
CA LEU A 71 2.53 6.77 -21.60
C LEU A 71 1.50 6.99 -22.73
N GLY A 72 0.20 7.02 -22.39
CA GLY A 72 -0.89 7.35 -23.31
C GLY A 72 -1.08 8.85 -23.62
N LYS A 73 -0.31 9.76 -23.00
CA LYS A 73 -0.38 11.22 -23.23
C LYS A 73 0.76 11.78 -24.09
N VAL A 74 1.68 10.94 -24.58
CA VAL A 74 2.70 11.37 -25.55
C VAL A 74 2.13 11.21 -26.96
N GLY A 75 1.30 12.15 -27.39
CA GLY A 75 0.82 12.16 -28.77
C GLY A 75 -0.37 13.08 -29.00
N THR A 76 -0.09 14.25 -29.57
CA THR A 76 -1.03 15.17 -30.24
C THR A 76 -1.63 16.27 -29.35
N GLY A 77 -0.76 17.16 -28.88
CA GLY A 77 -1.04 18.59 -28.97
C GLY A 77 -0.22 19.18 -30.11
N ALA A 78 -0.91 19.75 -31.12
CA ALA A 78 -0.49 20.85 -32.01
C ALA A 78 -0.94 20.62 -33.47
N ALA A 79 -1.98 21.35 -33.87
CA ALA A 79 -2.07 21.98 -35.18
C ALA A 79 -3.12 23.10 -35.13
N ALA A 80 -2.66 24.32 -34.83
CA ALA A 80 -3.33 25.52 -35.29
C ALA A 80 -3.04 25.68 -36.79
N SER A 81 -4.07 25.87 -37.63
CA SER A 81 -4.19 27.01 -38.56
C SER A 81 -5.31 26.80 -39.61
N VAL A 82 -6.14 27.84 -39.73
CA VAL A 82 -6.92 28.37 -40.86
C VAL A 82 -7.86 27.47 -41.70
N ALA A 83 -9.15 27.78 -41.63
CA ALA A 83 -10.04 27.85 -42.80
C ALA A 83 -11.24 28.74 -42.45
N GLY A 84 -11.22 29.99 -42.93
CA GLY A 84 -12.38 30.85 -42.96
C GLY A 84 -13.26 30.54 -44.17
N ALA A 85 -14.58 30.61 -43.99
CA ALA A 85 -15.55 31.16 -44.95
C ALA A 85 -16.98 30.84 -44.47
N ALA A 86 -17.68 31.84 -43.93
CA ALA A 86 -19.12 31.82 -43.77
C ALA A 86 -19.71 33.22 -44.00
N GLY A 87 -20.56 33.34 -45.02
CA GLY A 87 -21.84 34.06 -44.95
C GLY A 87 -21.91 35.58 -45.13
N GLU A 88 -22.31 35.98 -46.35
CA GLU A 88 -23.30 37.03 -46.70
C GLU A 88 -23.06 38.52 -46.36
N ARG A 89 -23.19 39.38 -47.39
CA ARG A 89 -24.28 40.38 -47.49
C ARG A 89 -24.37 41.03 -48.89
N SER A 90 -25.61 41.30 -49.26
CA SER A 90 -26.12 41.96 -50.48
C SER A 90 -25.51 43.33 -50.78
N GLY A 91 -25.55 43.72 -52.06
CA GLY A 91 -25.30 45.09 -52.52
C GLY A 91 -25.59 45.28 -54.02
N GLN A 92 -26.88 45.52 -54.31
CA GLN A 92 -27.49 46.08 -55.52
C GLN A 92 -27.71 45.18 -56.75
#